data_AF-A0A536R907-F1
#
_entry.id   AF-A0A536R907-F1
#
_cell.length_a   1.000
_cell.length_b   1.000
_cell.length_c   1.000
_cell.angle_alpha   90.00
_cell.angle_beta   90.00
_cell.angle_gamma   90.00
#
_symmetry.space_group_name_H-M   'P 1'
#
loop_
_entity.id
_entity.type
_entity.pdbx_description
1 polymer ?
#
loop_
_entity_poly.entity_id
_entity_poly.type
_entity_poly.pdbx_seq_one_letter_code
_entity_poly.pdbx_strand_id
1 'polypeptide(L)'
;MARDPEPVGRVELEAVARGMPADVRVRRGADSDIERMVDFQNRYSTPSQHTTLEVLLRRRKTNPEPLELTLLAEDAAGSVVAVGTATDGGLMHAADGSWRLSLHVADRWRHRGVGTALLEALEAHARANAATRVVVAVRATDPEGTAYALHRGYRAFHERIDAYVDVSAFDGSRFEDPAVSMSRHGIRLAAYRDLLRENAADVEAFERAMISAVWPMFRDVPSPVALPETPPPFEQGRKMLEGAGLDQTATILALKGRDIVGITVTTVNENGSAYTTFTGVTRAERRLGIALALKLEVLQVLKQRGIKLLGTTNDEKNGPMRRINENLGYVPDPPTTMYAKGLA
;
A
#
# COMPACT_ATOMS: atom_id res chain seq x y z
N MET A 1 -16.48 18.58 25.65
CA MET A 1 -16.03 17.21 25.35
C MET A 1 -17.16 16.51 24.61
N ALA A 2 -17.15 16.58 23.28
CA ALA A 2 -18.06 15.77 22.49
C ALA A 2 -17.60 14.31 22.63
N ARG A 3 -18.50 13.42 23.03
CA ARG A 3 -18.23 11.98 22.99
C ARG A 3 -17.98 11.60 21.54
N ASP A 4 -16.85 10.96 21.25
CA ASP A 4 -16.68 10.28 19.97
C ASP A 4 -17.86 9.32 19.78
N PRO A 5 -18.51 9.30 18.61
CA PRO A 5 -19.57 8.34 18.35
C PRO A 5 -18.98 6.94 18.46
N GLU A 6 -19.52 6.11 19.36
CA GLU A 6 -19.19 4.69 19.38
C GLU A 6 -19.50 4.10 17.99
N PRO A 7 -18.59 3.31 17.39
CA PRO A 7 -18.84 2.70 16.09
C PRO A 7 -20.11 1.86 16.16
N VAL A 8 -21.07 2.19 15.29
CA VAL A 8 -22.34 1.47 15.15
C VAL A 8 -22.02 0.06 14.63
N GLY A 9 -22.23 -0.97 15.44
CA GLY A 9 -21.99 -2.36 15.06
C GLY A 9 -21.28 -3.18 16.14
N ARG A 10 -22.04 -3.65 17.13
CA ARG A 10 -21.53 -4.66 18.05
C ARG A 10 -21.49 -6.00 17.32
N VAL A 11 -20.31 -6.41 16.86
CA VAL A 11 -20.10 -7.78 16.38
C VAL A 11 -20.41 -8.77 17.50
N GLU A 12 -21.43 -9.60 17.28
CA GLU A 12 -21.85 -10.68 18.17
C GLU A 12 -20.86 -11.85 18.10
N LEU A 13 -19.79 -11.78 18.90
CA LEU A 13 -18.69 -12.77 18.88
C LEU A 13 -19.16 -14.20 19.14
N GLU A 14 -20.23 -14.39 19.92
CA GLU A 14 -20.83 -15.72 20.14
C GLU A 14 -21.41 -16.31 18.86
N ALA A 15 -21.99 -15.47 17.99
CA ALA A 15 -22.50 -15.91 16.69
C ALA A 15 -21.34 -16.32 15.77
N VAL A 16 -20.25 -15.56 15.80
CA VAL A 16 -19.04 -15.88 15.05
C VAL A 16 -18.43 -17.20 15.52
N ALA A 17 -18.34 -17.42 16.84
CA ALA A 17 -17.78 -18.63 17.43
C ALA A 17 -18.56 -19.91 17.05
N ARG A 18 -19.89 -19.83 16.90
CA ARG A 18 -20.72 -20.98 16.48
C ARG A 18 -20.37 -21.53 15.10
N GLY A 19 -19.76 -20.72 14.22
CA GLY A 19 -19.30 -21.14 12.90
C GLY A 19 -17.90 -21.75 12.89
N MET A 20 -17.27 -21.91 14.05
CA MET A 20 -15.89 -22.36 14.21
C MET A 20 -15.81 -23.69 14.98
N PRO A 21 -14.68 -24.41 14.89
CA PRO A 21 -14.41 -25.54 15.77
C PRO A 21 -14.44 -25.13 17.25
N ALA A 22 -14.86 -26.04 18.13
CA ALA A 22 -15.03 -25.76 19.56
C ALA A 22 -13.72 -25.39 20.29
N ASP A 23 -12.58 -25.78 19.73
CA ASP A 23 -11.23 -25.48 20.22
C ASP A 23 -10.65 -24.17 19.64
N VAL A 24 -11.45 -23.40 18.91
CA VAL A 24 -11.10 -22.08 18.38
C VAL A 24 -11.90 -21.00 19.11
N ARG A 25 -11.18 -20.03 19.67
CA ARG A 25 -11.75 -18.85 20.29
C ARG A 25 -11.60 -17.65 19.36
N VAL A 26 -12.68 -16.91 19.13
CA VAL A 26 -12.66 -15.63 18.40
C VAL A 26 -12.80 -14.44 19.34
N ARG A 27 -12.09 -13.36 19.05
CA ARG A 27 -12.21 -12.08 19.77
C ARG A 27 -11.84 -10.90 18.88
N ARG A 28 -12.17 -9.69 19.33
CA ARG A 28 -11.67 -8.45 18.73
C ARG A 28 -10.17 -8.31 19.01
N GLY A 29 -9.44 -7.77 18.03
CA GLY A 29 -8.04 -7.38 18.21
C GLY A 29 -7.91 -6.13 19.07
N ALA A 30 -6.89 -6.12 19.91
CA ALA A 30 -6.48 -4.97 20.70
C ALA A 30 -5.08 -4.49 20.25
N ASP A 31 -4.67 -3.30 20.70
CA ASP A 31 -3.34 -2.78 20.38
C ASP A 31 -2.21 -3.67 20.90
N SER A 32 -2.44 -4.41 21.99
CA SER A 32 -1.50 -5.42 22.50
C SER A 32 -1.31 -6.63 21.57
N ASP A 33 -2.16 -6.81 20.55
CA ASP A 33 -2.06 -7.93 19.61
C ASP A 33 -1.30 -7.59 18.33
N ILE A 34 -0.96 -6.31 18.12
CA ILE A 34 -0.42 -5.83 16.84
C ILE A 34 0.81 -6.63 16.42
N GLU A 35 1.74 -6.88 17.34
CA GLU A 35 2.95 -7.67 17.06
C GLU A 35 2.60 -9.10 16.60
N ARG A 36 1.70 -9.78 17.31
CA ARG A 36 1.25 -11.15 16.97
C ARG A 36 0.51 -11.19 15.63
N MET A 37 -0.24 -10.14 15.31
CA MET A 37 -0.91 -10.01 14.02
C MET A 37 0.08 -9.79 12.88
N VAL A 38 1.07 -8.92 13.08
CA VAL A 38 2.15 -8.68 12.12
C VAL A 38 2.91 -9.98 11.85
N ASP A 39 3.31 -10.70 12.91
CA ASP A 39 3.97 -11.99 12.81
C ASP A 39 3.14 -13.04 12.06
N PHE A 40 1.83 -13.06 12.28
CA PHE A 40 0.94 -13.96 11.58
C PHE A 40 0.79 -13.59 10.10
N GLN A 41 0.58 -12.30 9.80
CA GLN A 41 0.40 -11.81 8.43
C GLN A 41 1.67 -11.98 7.59
N ASN A 42 2.84 -11.68 8.15
CA ASN A 42 4.12 -11.76 7.44
C ASN A 42 4.47 -13.18 6.96
N ARG A 43 3.90 -14.23 7.55
CA ARG A 43 4.03 -15.62 7.05
C ARG A 43 3.46 -15.80 5.64
N TYR A 44 2.54 -14.93 5.23
CA TYR A 44 1.85 -14.97 3.94
C TYR A 44 2.19 -13.76 3.07
N SER A 45 3.11 -12.89 3.50
CA SER A 45 3.50 -11.67 2.78
C SER A 45 4.56 -11.95 1.73
N THR A 46 4.47 -11.26 0.59
CA THR A 46 5.61 -11.09 -0.33
C THR A 46 6.64 -10.12 0.28
N PRO A 47 7.85 -10.00 -0.29
CA PRO A 47 8.82 -9.03 0.19
C PRO A 47 8.29 -7.59 0.26
N SER A 48 7.42 -7.18 -0.67
CA SER A 48 6.79 -5.84 -0.67
C SER A 48 5.70 -5.66 0.38
N GLN A 49 5.05 -6.75 0.80
CA GLN A 49 3.94 -6.75 1.75
C GLN A 49 4.41 -7.02 3.19
N HIS A 50 5.69 -7.32 3.37
CA HIS A 50 6.26 -7.51 4.69
C HIS A 50 6.20 -6.18 5.47
N THR A 51 5.59 -6.22 6.65
CA THR A 51 5.44 -5.03 7.51
C THR A 51 6.13 -5.27 8.86
N THR A 52 6.26 -4.21 9.66
CA THR A 52 6.83 -4.27 11.02
C THR A 52 5.84 -3.68 12.00
N LEU A 53 6.05 -3.96 13.29
CA LEU A 53 5.28 -3.34 14.36
C LEU A 53 5.38 -1.80 14.27
N GLU A 54 6.57 -1.27 14.07
CA GLU A 54 6.81 0.17 13.99
C GLU A 54 6.04 0.82 12.83
N VAL A 55 6.10 0.21 11.63
CA VAL A 55 5.36 0.67 10.45
C VAL A 55 3.86 0.68 10.70
N LEU A 56 3.32 -0.38 11.30
CA LEU A 56 1.88 -0.47 11.56
C LEU A 56 1.41 0.52 12.64
N LEU A 57 2.20 0.72 13.70
CA LEU A 57 1.94 1.73 14.73
C LEU A 57 1.97 3.15 14.15
N ARG A 58 2.98 3.45 13.32
CA ARG A 58 3.08 4.73 12.62
C ARG A 58 1.86 4.97 11.74
N ARG A 59 1.46 3.97 10.94
CA ARG A 59 0.27 4.05 10.08
C ARG A 59 -1.00 4.32 10.89
N ARG A 60 -1.23 3.62 12.01
CA ARG A 60 -2.40 3.85 12.88
C ARG A 60 -2.42 5.26 13.48
N LYS A 61 -1.25 5.80 13.82
CA LYS A 61 -1.12 7.17 14.34
C LYS A 61 -1.42 8.22 13.28
N THR A 62 -0.92 8.03 12.05
CA THR A 62 -1.05 9.02 10.96
C THR A 62 -2.37 8.90 10.20
N ASN A 63 -2.96 7.70 10.17
CA ASN A 63 -4.25 7.38 9.56
C ASN A 63 -5.12 6.62 10.57
N PRO A 64 -5.77 7.31 11.52
CA PRO A 64 -6.70 6.65 12.42
C PRO A 64 -7.90 6.13 11.62
N GLU A 65 -8.23 4.85 11.80
CA GLU A 65 -9.32 4.15 11.12
C GLU A 65 -10.35 3.73 12.19
N PRO A 66 -11.20 4.64 12.70
CA PRO A 66 -12.09 4.38 13.85
C PRO A 66 -13.16 3.33 13.55
N LEU A 67 -13.43 3.07 12.27
CA LEU A 67 -14.35 2.04 11.80
C LEU A 67 -13.64 0.70 11.48
N GLU A 68 -12.31 0.62 11.64
CA GLU A 68 -11.58 -0.63 11.46
C GLU A 68 -12.06 -1.68 12.46
N LEU A 69 -12.47 -2.83 11.95
CA LEU A 69 -12.71 -4.02 12.74
C LEU A 69 -11.61 -5.04 12.47
N THR A 70 -10.96 -5.49 13.53
CA THR A 70 -10.03 -6.61 13.50
C THR A 70 -10.57 -7.75 14.36
N LEU A 71 -10.61 -8.96 13.79
CA LEU A 71 -10.97 -10.19 14.49
C LEU A 71 -9.78 -11.17 14.48
N LEU A 72 -9.46 -11.73 15.64
CA LEU A 72 -8.46 -12.79 15.80
C LEU A 72 -9.18 -14.08 16.20
N ALA A 73 -8.77 -15.17 15.58
CA ALA A 73 -9.08 -16.52 16.04
C ALA A 73 -7.81 -17.15 16.62
N GLU A 74 -7.94 -17.75 17.80
CA GLU A 74 -6.86 -18.42 18.54
C GLU A 74 -7.25 -19.87 18.83
N ASP A 75 -6.28 -20.78 18.79
CA ASP A 75 -6.50 -22.15 19.27
C ASP A 75 -6.48 -22.24 20.81
N ALA A 76 -6.77 -23.42 21.34
CA ALA A 76 -6.75 -23.68 22.79
C ALA A 76 -5.41 -23.39 23.48
N ALA A 77 -4.30 -23.36 22.73
CA ALA A 77 -2.97 -23.02 23.23
C ALA A 77 -2.68 -21.50 23.15
N GLY A 78 -3.63 -20.70 22.64
CA GLY A 78 -3.46 -19.26 22.45
C GLY A 78 -2.64 -18.90 21.22
N SER A 79 -2.42 -19.81 20.27
CA SER A 79 -1.75 -19.48 19.01
C SER A 79 -2.73 -18.81 18.05
N VAL A 80 -2.31 -17.74 17.36
CA VAL A 80 -3.13 -17.12 16.32
C VAL A 80 -3.30 -18.08 15.14
N VAL A 81 -4.54 -18.38 14.79
CA VAL A 81 -4.89 -19.31 13.69
C VAL A 81 -5.59 -18.61 12.53
N ALA A 82 -6.20 -17.46 12.76
CA ALA A 82 -6.70 -16.60 11.70
C ALA A 82 -6.75 -15.14 12.14
N VAL A 83 -6.59 -14.25 11.17
CA VAL A 83 -6.76 -12.80 11.34
C VAL A 83 -7.64 -12.30 10.20
N GLY A 84 -8.67 -11.55 10.54
CA GLY A 84 -9.55 -10.89 9.59
C GLY A 84 -9.68 -9.41 9.90
N THR A 85 -9.65 -8.54 8.89
CA THR A 85 -9.84 -7.10 9.06
C THR A 85 -10.85 -6.54 8.05
N ALA A 86 -11.60 -5.53 8.49
CA ALA A 86 -12.48 -4.72 7.68
C ALA A 86 -12.20 -3.25 7.93
N THR A 87 -11.99 -2.46 6.88
CA THR A 87 -11.68 -1.03 7.00
C THR A 87 -12.30 -0.24 5.84
N ASP A 88 -12.78 0.97 6.16
CA ASP A 88 -13.19 1.98 5.18
C ASP A 88 -11.98 2.69 4.53
N GLY A 89 -10.79 2.64 5.16
CA GLY A 89 -9.57 3.31 4.72
C GLY A 89 -9.24 4.62 5.47
N GLY A 90 -10.05 5.04 6.44
CA GLY A 90 -9.82 6.24 7.25
C GLY A 90 -9.73 7.53 6.42
N LEU A 91 -8.59 8.22 6.50
CA LEU A 91 -8.31 9.44 5.71
C LEU A 91 -8.27 9.18 4.20
N MET A 92 -8.23 7.90 3.79
CA MET A 92 -8.20 7.44 2.40
C MET A 92 -9.42 6.60 2.04
N HIS A 93 -10.55 6.84 2.70
CA HIS A 93 -11.77 6.12 2.36
C HIS A 93 -12.21 6.36 0.92
N ALA A 94 -12.72 5.31 0.29
CA ALA A 94 -13.14 5.38 -1.09
C ALA A 94 -14.44 6.19 -1.21
N ALA A 95 -14.47 7.15 -2.13
CA ALA A 95 -15.63 8.02 -2.35
C ALA A 95 -16.88 7.28 -2.82
N ASP A 96 -16.73 6.06 -3.38
CA ASP A 96 -17.83 5.21 -3.80
C ASP A 96 -18.40 4.34 -2.66
N GLY A 97 -17.90 4.49 -1.43
CA GLY A 97 -18.32 3.73 -0.25
C GLY A 97 -17.71 2.32 -0.16
N SER A 98 -16.65 2.04 -0.92
CA SER A 98 -15.96 0.75 -0.88
C SER A 98 -15.18 0.54 0.41
N TRP A 99 -15.30 -0.65 0.96
CA TRP A 99 -14.48 -1.12 2.08
C TRP A 99 -13.47 -2.18 1.61
N ARG A 100 -12.35 -2.29 2.34
CA ARG A 100 -11.36 -3.34 2.13
C ARG A 100 -11.48 -4.39 3.21
N LEU A 101 -11.44 -5.65 2.79
CA LEU A 101 -11.37 -6.81 3.68
C LEU A 101 -10.03 -7.52 3.50
N SER A 102 -9.44 -8.01 4.59
CA SER A 102 -8.35 -8.97 4.56
C SER A 102 -8.71 -10.17 5.43
N LEU A 103 -8.31 -11.38 5.03
CA LEU A 103 -8.57 -12.60 5.78
C LEU A 103 -7.46 -13.60 5.50
N HIS A 104 -6.78 -14.04 6.55
CA HIS A 104 -5.79 -15.12 6.49
C HIS A 104 -6.17 -16.20 7.51
N VAL A 105 -6.16 -17.45 7.08
CA VAL A 105 -6.41 -18.64 7.91
C VAL A 105 -5.24 -19.58 7.76
N ALA A 106 -4.66 -20.01 8.88
CA ALA A 106 -3.56 -20.98 8.88
C ALA A 106 -3.97 -22.28 8.21
N ASP A 107 -3.07 -22.88 7.44
CA ASP A 107 -3.35 -24.02 6.55
C ASP A 107 -4.06 -25.17 7.27
N ARG A 108 -3.59 -25.53 8.48
CA ARG A 108 -4.18 -26.60 9.31
C ARG A 108 -5.63 -26.31 9.76
N TRP A 109 -6.09 -25.06 9.68
CA TRP A 109 -7.41 -24.59 10.08
C TRP A 109 -8.32 -24.21 8.89
N ARG A 110 -7.83 -24.35 7.65
CA ARG A 110 -8.65 -24.18 6.45
C ARG A 110 -9.73 -25.26 6.36
N HIS A 111 -10.82 -24.96 5.65
CA HIS A 111 -11.97 -25.85 5.45
C HIS A 111 -12.71 -26.30 6.74
N ARG A 112 -12.54 -25.57 7.84
CA ARG A 112 -13.19 -25.85 9.13
C ARG A 112 -14.21 -24.78 9.56
N GLY A 113 -14.68 -23.96 8.63
CA GLY A 113 -15.64 -22.87 8.91
C GLY A 113 -15.02 -21.56 9.42
N VAL A 114 -13.80 -21.57 9.96
CA VAL A 114 -13.11 -20.39 10.54
C VAL A 114 -13.12 -19.18 9.59
N GLY A 115 -12.69 -19.37 8.34
CA GLY A 115 -12.64 -18.27 7.36
C GLY A 115 -14.03 -17.70 7.05
N THR A 116 -15.03 -18.56 6.90
CA THR A 116 -16.42 -18.15 6.62
C THR A 116 -17.03 -17.37 7.78
N ALA A 117 -16.84 -17.87 9.02
CA ALA A 117 -17.35 -17.19 10.20
C ALA A 117 -16.75 -15.78 10.37
N LEU A 118 -15.43 -15.63 10.15
CA LEU A 118 -14.79 -14.32 10.17
C LEU A 118 -15.27 -13.42 9.03
N LEU A 119 -15.29 -13.93 7.79
CA LEU A 119 -15.70 -13.15 6.63
C LEU A 119 -17.13 -12.60 6.77
N GLU A 120 -18.06 -13.41 7.24
CA GLU A 120 -19.46 -12.99 7.44
C GLU A 120 -19.59 -11.89 8.49
N ALA A 121 -18.83 -11.98 9.59
CA ALA A 121 -18.79 -10.94 10.61
C ALA A 121 -18.22 -9.62 10.07
N LEU A 122 -17.16 -9.70 9.27
CA LEU A 122 -16.53 -8.53 8.64
C LEU A 122 -17.44 -7.88 7.60
N GLU A 123 -18.11 -8.67 6.75
CA GLU A 123 -19.11 -8.17 5.78
C GLU A 123 -20.31 -7.52 6.50
N ALA A 124 -20.76 -8.11 7.61
CA ALA A 124 -21.84 -7.54 8.41
C ALA A 124 -21.45 -6.19 9.04
N HIS A 125 -20.22 -6.08 9.56
CA HIS A 125 -19.69 -4.83 10.10
C HIS A 125 -19.58 -3.74 9.03
N ALA A 126 -19.07 -4.07 7.85
CA ALA A 126 -19.00 -3.14 6.72
C ALA A 126 -20.41 -2.65 6.32
N ARG A 127 -21.39 -3.57 6.20
CA ARG A 127 -22.78 -3.22 5.88
C ARG A 127 -23.42 -2.31 6.93
N ALA A 128 -23.20 -2.62 8.23
CA ALA A 128 -23.72 -1.80 9.32
C ALA A 128 -23.18 -0.36 9.31
N ASN A 129 -22.01 -0.16 8.69
CA ASN A 129 -21.37 1.14 8.52
C ASN A 129 -21.51 1.67 7.07
N ALA A 130 -22.62 1.30 6.39
CA ALA A 130 -23.03 1.82 5.09
C ALA A 130 -22.03 1.59 3.94
N ALA A 131 -21.19 0.56 4.02
CA ALA A 131 -20.37 0.13 2.89
C ALA A 131 -21.25 -0.29 1.71
N THR A 132 -20.97 0.22 0.52
CA THR A 132 -21.70 -0.13 -0.72
C THR A 132 -21.20 -1.44 -1.31
N ARG A 133 -19.90 -1.71 -1.13
CA ARG A 133 -19.22 -2.93 -1.57
C ARG A 133 -18.00 -3.21 -0.70
N VAL A 134 -17.57 -4.47 -0.71
CA VAL A 134 -16.30 -4.89 -0.14
C VAL A 134 -15.35 -5.39 -1.22
N VAL A 135 -14.07 -5.10 -1.04
CA VAL A 135 -12.99 -5.45 -1.94
C VAL A 135 -11.97 -6.32 -1.21
N VAL A 136 -11.59 -7.43 -1.83
CA VAL A 136 -10.48 -8.29 -1.41
C VAL A 136 -9.45 -8.37 -2.52
N ALA A 137 -8.20 -8.62 -2.16
CA ALA A 137 -7.11 -8.85 -3.10
C ALA A 137 -6.59 -10.28 -2.90
N VAL A 138 -6.52 -11.06 -3.98
CA VAL A 138 -6.03 -12.44 -3.96
C VAL A 138 -4.92 -12.57 -4.98
N ARG A 139 -3.80 -13.17 -4.57
CA ARG A 139 -2.68 -13.44 -5.47
C ARG A 139 -3.00 -14.62 -6.37
N ALA A 140 -2.54 -14.58 -7.61
CA ALA A 140 -2.65 -15.71 -8.53
C ALA A 140 -1.94 -16.98 -8.02
N THR A 141 -0.98 -16.84 -7.09
CA THR A 141 -0.31 -17.95 -6.41
C THR A 141 -1.15 -18.62 -5.32
N ASP A 142 -2.33 -18.10 -5.00
CA ASP A 142 -3.29 -18.67 -4.03
C ASP A 142 -4.60 -19.11 -4.73
N PRO A 143 -4.59 -20.23 -5.48
CA PRO A 143 -5.77 -20.69 -6.20
C PRO A 143 -6.93 -21.08 -5.27
N GLU A 144 -6.65 -21.50 -4.03
CA GLU A 144 -7.69 -21.77 -3.02
C GLU A 144 -8.38 -20.48 -2.59
N GLY A 145 -7.62 -19.41 -2.33
CA GLY A 145 -8.17 -18.08 -2.07
C GLY A 145 -9.05 -17.57 -3.20
N THR A 146 -8.65 -17.80 -4.45
CA THR A 146 -9.46 -17.43 -5.63
C THR A 146 -10.76 -18.23 -5.67
N ALA A 147 -10.70 -19.56 -5.52
CA ALA A 147 -11.88 -20.41 -5.49
C ALA A 147 -12.83 -20.01 -4.34
N TYR A 148 -12.28 -19.71 -3.17
CA TYR A 148 -13.03 -19.26 -2.01
C TYR A 148 -13.73 -17.91 -2.25
N ALA A 149 -13.02 -16.91 -2.77
CA ALA A 149 -13.61 -15.60 -3.08
C ALA A 149 -14.77 -15.73 -4.10
N LEU A 150 -14.59 -16.50 -5.17
CA LEU A 150 -15.62 -16.76 -6.16
C LEU A 150 -16.85 -17.45 -5.57
N HIS A 151 -16.63 -18.48 -4.73
CA HIS A 151 -17.67 -19.20 -4.01
C HIS A 151 -18.47 -18.28 -3.07
N ARG A 152 -17.80 -17.31 -2.42
CA ARG A 152 -18.42 -16.31 -1.54
C ARG A 152 -19.12 -15.16 -2.27
N GLY A 153 -19.19 -15.23 -3.59
CA GLY A 153 -19.92 -14.28 -4.44
C GLY A 153 -19.11 -13.07 -4.89
N TYR A 154 -17.80 -13.04 -4.63
CA TYR A 154 -16.93 -11.99 -5.14
C TYR A 154 -16.68 -12.18 -6.64
N ARG A 155 -16.43 -11.08 -7.35
CA ARG A 155 -16.15 -11.06 -8.79
C ARG A 155 -14.89 -10.25 -9.07
N ALA A 156 -14.00 -10.79 -9.89
CA ALA A 156 -12.80 -10.10 -10.32
C ALA A 156 -13.18 -8.85 -11.12
N PHE A 157 -12.49 -7.74 -10.88
CA PHE A 157 -12.73 -6.50 -11.62
C PHE A 157 -11.45 -5.76 -12.00
N HIS A 158 -10.30 -6.14 -11.44
CA HIS A 158 -9.05 -5.43 -11.67
C HIS A 158 -7.82 -6.25 -11.27
N GLU A 159 -6.68 -6.03 -11.92
CA GLU A 159 -5.40 -6.65 -11.56
C GLU A 159 -4.28 -5.65 -11.32
N ARG A 160 -3.38 -6.03 -10.39
CA ARG A 160 -2.13 -5.34 -10.11
C ARG A 160 -0.98 -6.31 -10.21
N ILE A 161 0.15 -5.84 -10.73
CA ILE A 161 1.34 -6.67 -10.96
C ILE A 161 2.46 -6.09 -10.13
N ASP A 162 2.86 -6.83 -9.10
CA ASP A 162 4.07 -6.53 -8.36
C ASP A 162 5.28 -6.94 -9.21
N ALA A 163 6.38 -6.21 -9.08
CA ALA A 163 7.62 -6.51 -9.76
C ALA A 163 8.81 -6.13 -8.89
N TYR A 164 9.90 -6.88 -9.01
CA TYR A 164 11.09 -6.70 -8.19
C TYR A 164 12.36 -6.69 -9.03
N VAL A 165 13.33 -5.90 -8.61
CA VAL A 165 14.69 -5.94 -9.14
C VAL A 165 15.68 -6.21 -8.02
N ASP A 166 16.64 -7.10 -8.29
CA ASP A 166 17.80 -7.31 -7.45
C ASP A 166 18.74 -6.11 -7.61
N VAL A 167 18.79 -5.27 -6.59
CA VAL A 167 19.59 -4.04 -6.57
C VAL A 167 21.08 -4.35 -6.54
N SER A 168 21.47 -5.46 -5.92
CA SER A 168 22.87 -5.87 -5.82
C SER A 168 23.40 -6.35 -7.18
N ALA A 169 22.59 -7.10 -7.92
CA ALA A 169 22.89 -7.60 -9.25
C ALA A 169 22.61 -6.58 -10.38
N PHE A 170 21.90 -5.49 -10.11
CA PHE A 170 21.56 -4.49 -11.12
C PHE A 170 22.82 -3.88 -11.76
N ASP A 171 22.93 -4.02 -13.09
CA ASP A 171 23.96 -3.39 -13.90
C ASP A 171 23.43 -2.13 -14.59
N GLY A 172 23.86 -0.99 -14.07
CA GLY A 172 23.50 0.33 -14.60
C GLY A 172 24.36 0.77 -15.79
N SER A 173 25.41 0.04 -16.17
CA SER A 173 26.44 0.50 -17.12
C SER A 173 25.93 0.82 -18.53
N ARG A 174 24.82 0.19 -18.93
CA ARG A 174 24.16 0.44 -20.22
C ARG A 174 23.34 1.74 -20.25
N PHE A 175 23.10 2.35 -19.10
CA PHE A 175 22.37 3.61 -19.01
C PHE A 175 23.34 4.77 -18.92
N GLU A 176 22.99 5.86 -19.58
CA GLU A 176 23.65 7.13 -19.31
C GLU A 176 23.36 7.58 -17.87
N ASP A 177 24.31 8.30 -17.29
CA ASP A 177 24.15 8.93 -15.99
C ASP A 177 22.86 9.79 -15.93
N PRO A 178 21.98 9.56 -14.94
CA PRO A 178 20.71 10.29 -14.81
C PRO A 178 20.89 11.80 -14.73
N ALA A 179 21.90 12.31 -14.02
CA ALA A 179 22.13 13.74 -13.90
C ALA A 179 22.58 14.35 -15.24
N VAL A 180 23.46 13.66 -15.97
CA VAL A 180 23.91 14.10 -17.31
C VAL A 180 22.72 14.14 -18.27
N SER A 181 21.94 13.06 -18.37
CA SER A 181 20.81 13.00 -19.30
C SER A 181 19.74 14.06 -18.99
N MET A 182 19.42 14.30 -17.72
CA MET A 182 18.43 15.30 -17.29
C MET A 182 18.92 16.75 -17.48
N SER A 183 20.22 17.01 -17.33
CA SER A 183 20.78 18.35 -17.50
C SER A 183 20.53 18.95 -18.89
N ARG A 184 20.50 18.12 -19.95
CA ARG A 184 20.18 18.54 -21.33
C ARG A 184 18.78 19.10 -21.49
N HIS A 185 17.89 18.75 -20.57
CA HIS A 185 16.52 19.24 -20.52
C HIS A 185 16.31 20.36 -19.48
N GLY A 186 17.40 20.84 -18.87
CA GLY A 186 17.36 21.81 -17.77
C GLY A 186 16.74 21.24 -16.50
N ILE A 187 16.85 19.91 -16.31
CA ILE A 187 16.27 19.20 -15.18
C ILE A 187 17.38 18.78 -14.21
N ARG A 188 17.17 19.07 -12.92
CA ARG A 188 18.01 18.61 -11.81
C ARG A 188 17.29 17.50 -11.07
N LEU A 189 17.98 16.40 -10.81
CA LEU A 189 17.53 15.37 -9.87
C LEU A 189 18.08 15.71 -8.48
N ALA A 190 17.25 15.54 -7.45
CA ALA A 190 17.65 15.80 -6.07
C ALA A 190 16.92 14.87 -5.10
N ALA A 191 17.63 14.40 -4.07
CA ALA A 191 17.02 13.67 -2.97
C ALA A 191 16.16 14.61 -2.13
N TYR A 192 15.01 14.11 -1.65
CA TYR A 192 14.09 14.89 -0.81
C TYR A 192 14.78 15.46 0.43
N ARG A 193 15.70 14.70 1.05
CA ARG A 193 16.53 15.14 2.18
C ARG A 193 17.31 16.41 1.86
N ASP A 194 17.91 16.49 0.67
CA ASP A 194 18.75 17.62 0.30
C ASP A 194 17.87 18.83 -0.03
N LEU A 195 16.68 18.62 -0.60
CA LEU A 195 15.69 19.68 -0.79
C LEU A 195 15.13 20.22 0.52
N LEU A 196 14.94 19.38 1.54
CA LEU A 196 14.57 19.85 2.88
C LEU A 196 15.64 20.78 3.47
N ARG A 197 16.93 20.49 3.22
CA ARG A 197 18.04 21.34 3.65
C ARG A 197 18.11 22.64 2.85
N GLU A 198 17.96 22.56 1.52
CA GLU A 198 17.92 23.73 0.64
C GLU A 198 16.76 24.68 0.98
N ASN A 199 15.63 24.14 1.44
CA ASN A 199 14.44 24.90 1.82
C ASN A 199 14.25 25.01 3.34
N ALA A 200 15.32 24.87 4.13
CA ALA A 200 15.23 24.89 5.60
C ALA A 200 14.64 26.17 6.19
N ALA A 201 14.69 27.29 5.44
CA ALA A 201 14.07 28.55 5.83
C ALA A 201 12.53 28.50 5.82
N ASP A 202 11.92 27.66 4.98
CA ASP A 202 10.48 27.49 4.87
C ASP A 202 10.13 26.10 4.27
N VAL A 203 10.25 25.07 5.11
CA VAL A 203 9.98 23.68 4.74
C VAL A 203 8.50 23.49 4.38
N GLU A 204 7.59 24.16 5.09
CA GLU A 204 6.16 24.02 4.86
C GLU A 204 5.77 24.53 3.46
N ALA A 205 6.28 25.69 3.03
CA ALA A 205 6.04 26.18 1.68
C ALA A 205 6.55 25.21 0.61
N PHE A 206 7.71 24.59 0.82
CA PHE A 206 8.23 23.55 -0.07
C PHE A 206 7.33 22.31 -0.12
N GLU A 207 6.89 21.79 1.03
CA GLU A 207 5.98 20.63 1.08
C GLU A 207 4.63 20.93 0.43
N ARG A 208 4.08 22.13 0.62
CA ARG A 208 2.86 22.59 -0.06
C ARG A 208 3.02 22.59 -1.57
N ALA A 209 4.14 23.14 -2.06
CA ALA A 209 4.45 23.15 -3.49
C ALA A 209 4.59 21.73 -4.05
N MET A 210 5.26 20.84 -3.32
CA MET A 210 5.42 19.43 -3.68
C MET A 210 4.07 18.72 -3.75
N ILE A 211 3.24 18.78 -2.71
CA ILE A 211 1.92 18.13 -2.69
C ILE A 211 1.07 18.63 -3.87
N SER A 212 1.07 19.94 -4.12
CA SER A 212 0.33 20.55 -5.23
C SER A 212 0.83 20.04 -6.61
N ALA A 213 2.15 19.96 -6.81
CA ALA A 213 2.72 19.48 -8.07
C ALA A 213 2.51 17.98 -8.30
N VAL A 214 2.56 17.18 -7.23
CA VAL A 214 2.42 15.72 -7.30
C VAL A 214 0.98 15.27 -7.49
N TRP A 215 -0.01 16.02 -6.97
CA TRP A 215 -1.41 15.61 -7.01
C TRP A 215 -1.94 15.32 -8.44
N PRO A 216 -1.73 16.18 -9.46
CA PRO A 216 -2.11 15.87 -10.83
C PRO A 216 -1.39 14.64 -11.41
N MET A 217 -0.16 14.36 -10.98
CA MET A 217 0.56 13.16 -11.40
C MET A 217 -0.03 11.90 -10.77
N PHE A 218 -0.43 11.99 -9.49
CA PHE A 218 -1.05 10.90 -8.75
C PHE A 218 -2.43 10.55 -9.32
N ARG A 219 -3.21 11.56 -9.71
CA ARG A 219 -4.50 11.41 -10.42
C ARG A 219 -4.38 10.71 -11.78
N ASP A 220 -3.21 10.75 -12.41
CA ASP A 220 -2.96 10.12 -13.71
C ASP A 220 -2.64 8.63 -13.60
N VAL A 221 -2.44 8.11 -12.39
CA VAL A 221 -2.27 6.67 -12.16
C VAL A 221 -3.61 6.00 -12.38
N PRO A 222 -3.69 5.01 -13.30
CA PRO A 222 -4.89 4.20 -13.44
C PRO A 222 -5.27 3.60 -12.08
N SER A 223 -6.53 3.76 -11.71
CA SER A 223 -7.08 3.31 -10.43
C SER A 223 -8.56 2.98 -10.63
N PRO A 224 -9.07 1.91 -9.97
CA PRO A 224 -10.50 1.59 -10.01
C PRO A 224 -11.36 2.60 -9.24
N VAL A 225 -10.75 3.45 -8.42
CA VAL A 225 -11.41 4.52 -7.67
C VAL A 225 -10.85 5.85 -8.14
N ALA A 226 -11.73 6.73 -8.62
CA ALA A 226 -11.35 8.07 -9.04
C ALA A 226 -10.90 8.91 -7.83
N LEU A 227 -9.79 9.62 -7.99
CA LEU A 227 -9.30 10.55 -6.98
C LEU A 227 -9.99 11.92 -7.12
N PRO A 228 -10.20 12.64 -6.01
CA PRO A 228 -10.73 14.01 -6.03
C PRO A 228 -9.93 14.94 -6.94
N GLU A 229 -10.59 15.96 -7.49
CA GLU A 229 -9.92 16.90 -8.40
C GLU A 229 -8.80 17.69 -7.72
N THR A 230 -9.07 18.14 -6.50
CA THR A 230 -8.16 18.91 -5.66
C THR A 230 -7.45 18.02 -4.65
N PRO A 231 -6.22 18.38 -4.24
CA PRO A 231 -5.53 17.67 -3.17
C PRO A 231 -6.29 17.79 -1.85
N PRO A 232 -6.08 16.85 -0.92
CA PRO A 232 -6.58 17.00 0.44
C PRO A 232 -5.98 18.26 1.09
N PRO A 233 -6.61 18.78 2.17
CA PRO A 233 -6.01 19.84 2.97
C PRO A 233 -4.56 19.51 3.33
N PHE A 234 -3.69 20.52 3.33
CA PHE A 234 -2.24 20.32 3.50
C PHE A 234 -1.89 19.44 4.70
N GLU A 235 -2.52 19.65 5.85
CA GLU A 235 -2.30 18.85 7.06
C GLU A 235 -2.59 17.35 6.86
N GLN A 236 -3.63 17.03 6.09
CA GLN A 236 -3.96 15.65 5.75
C GLN A 236 -2.93 15.11 4.74
N GLY A 237 -2.60 15.86 3.69
CA GLY A 237 -1.56 15.48 2.72
C GLY A 237 -0.19 15.23 3.39
N ARG A 238 0.19 16.07 4.35
CA ARG A 238 1.42 15.93 5.14
C ARG A 238 1.39 14.66 5.98
N LYS A 239 0.30 14.38 6.69
CA LYS A 239 0.13 13.12 7.46
C LYS A 239 0.23 11.88 6.57
N MET A 240 -0.27 11.95 5.33
CA MET A 240 -0.16 10.84 4.38
C MET A 240 1.29 10.59 3.97
N LEU A 241 2.08 11.64 3.77
CA LEU A 241 3.52 11.54 3.50
C LEU A 241 4.28 10.98 4.71
N GLU A 242 4.02 11.49 5.91
CA GLU A 242 4.61 11.00 7.16
C GLU A 242 4.28 9.51 7.39
N GLY A 243 3.02 9.15 7.21
CA GLY A 243 2.51 7.79 7.38
C GLY A 243 3.00 6.80 6.33
N ALA A 244 3.31 7.29 5.13
CA ALA A 244 3.88 6.47 4.06
C ALA A 244 5.30 5.98 4.38
N GLY A 245 5.97 6.55 5.38
CA GLY A 245 7.33 6.14 5.75
C GLY A 245 8.33 6.39 4.62
N LEU A 246 8.15 7.50 3.87
CA LEU A 246 9.02 7.84 2.77
C LEU A 246 10.48 7.95 3.25
N ASP A 247 11.38 7.34 2.50
CA ASP A 247 12.81 7.45 2.76
C ASP A 247 13.32 8.74 2.12
N GLN A 248 13.77 9.68 2.94
CA GLN A 248 14.18 11.00 2.46
C GLN A 248 15.42 10.97 1.54
N THR A 249 16.21 9.90 1.59
CA THR A 249 17.42 9.75 0.75
C THR A 249 17.11 9.05 -0.57
N ALA A 250 16.20 8.06 -0.55
CA ALA A 250 15.80 7.29 -1.73
C ALA A 250 14.51 7.81 -2.41
N THR A 251 13.92 8.88 -1.89
CA THR A 251 12.87 9.63 -2.59
C THR A 251 13.52 10.75 -3.39
N ILE A 252 13.38 10.70 -4.71
CA ILE A 252 14.07 11.59 -5.65
C ILE A 252 13.03 12.45 -6.38
N LEU A 253 13.31 13.74 -6.50
CA LEU A 253 12.51 14.71 -7.24
C LEU A 253 13.27 15.19 -8.48
N ALA A 254 12.53 15.45 -9.56
CA ALA A 254 13.01 16.10 -10.76
C ALA A 254 12.52 17.56 -10.79
N LEU A 255 13.45 18.49 -10.94
CA LEU A 255 13.22 19.93 -10.82
C LEU A 255 13.60 20.64 -12.11
N LYS A 256 12.72 21.49 -12.63
CA LYS A 256 13.04 22.43 -13.73
C LYS A 256 13.03 23.84 -13.16
N GLY A 257 14.20 24.39 -12.84
CA GLY A 257 14.29 25.57 -12.00
C GLY A 257 13.76 25.29 -10.59
N ARG A 258 12.68 25.98 -10.20
CA ARG A 258 11.99 25.78 -8.91
C ARG A 258 10.80 24.80 -9.00
N ASP A 259 10.38 24.43 -10.21
CA ASP A 259 9.17 23.65 -10.43
C ASP A 259 9.47 22.15 -10.30
N ILE A 260 8.62 21.44 -9.57
CA ILE A 260 8.68 19.99 -9.42
C ILE A 260 7.97 19.36 -10.63
N VAL A 261 8.75 18.76 -11.53
CA VAL A 261 8.26 18.16 -12.78
C VAL A 261 8.20 16.63 -12.73
N GLY A 262 8.72 16.02 -11.68
CA GLY A 262 8.57 14.59 -11.43
C GLY A 262 9.03 14.19 -10.04
N ILE A 263 8.60 13.01 -9.62
CA ILE A 263 8.96 12.42 -8.32
C ILE A 263 8.94 10.90 -8.41
N THR A 264 9.81 10.26 -7.65
CA THR A 264 9.67 8.86 -7.27
C THR A 264 9.77 8.73 -5.75
N VAL A 265 8.73 8.17 -5.14
CA VAL A 265 8.61 7.99 -3.69
C VAL A 265 9.01 6.56 -3.37
N THR A 266 9.98 6.42 -2.48
CA THR A 266 10.53 5.13 -2.08
C THR A 266 10.46 4.98 -0.58
N THR A 267 10.08 3.81 -0.10
CA THR A 267 10.20 3.39 1.30
C THR A 267 11.33 2.39 1.42
N VAL A 268 11.97 2.34 2.59
CA VAL A 268 12.95 1.30 2.94
C VAL A 268 12.44 0.61 4.19
N ASN A 269 12.16 -0.69 4.07
CA ASN A 269 11.65 -1.51 5.14
C ASN A 269 12.81 -1.96 6.04
N GLU A 270 12.54 -2.19 7.33
CA GLU A 270 13.56 -2.62 8.31
C GLU A 270 14.22 -3.96 7.93
N ASN A 271 13.53 -4.81 7.17
CA ASN A 271 14.08 -6.06 6.63
C ASN A 271 15.13 -5.85 5.52
N GLY A 272 15.44 -4.60 5.15
CA GLY A 272 16.45 -4.25 4.15
C GLY A 272 15.96 -4.34 2.70
N SER A 273 14.66 -4.50 2.47
CA SER A 273 14.02 -4.31 1.17
C SER A 273 13.54 -2.86 1.00
N ALA A 274 13.48 -2.37 -0.23
CA ALA A 274 12.89 -1.09 -0.56
C ALA A 274 11.67 -1.27 -1.47
N TYR A 275 10.80 -0.26 -1.50
CA TYR A 275 9.61 -0.28 -2.32
C TYR A 275 9.29 1.10 -2.91
N THR A 276 9.14 1.17 -4.23
CA THR A 276 8.65 2.39 -4.90
C THR A 276 7.13 2.40 -4.84
N THR A 277 6.58 3.29 -4.01
CA THR A 277 5.12 3.46 -3.81
C THR A 277 4.49 4.30 -4.92
N PHE A 278 5.23 5.23 -5.51
CA PHE A 278 4.74 6.11 -6.55
C PHE A 278 5.87 6.63 -7.45
N THR A 279 5.64 6.72 -8.75
CA THR A 279 6.48 7.48 -9.68
C THR A 279 5.59 8.28 -10.62
N GLY A 280 5.83 9.58 -10.70
CA GLY A 280 5.03 10.51 -11.49
C GLY A 280 5.88 11.54 -12.22
N VAL A 281 5.40 11.98 -13.38
CA VAL A 281 5.96 13.08 -14.17
C VAL A 281 4.81 13.93 -14.67
N THR A 282 4.95 15.26 -14.58
CA THR A 282 3.99 16.23 -15.13
C THR A 282 3.73 15.95 -16.61
N ARG A 283 2.51 16.23 -17.08
CA ARG A 283 2.12 15.94 -18.47
C ARG A 283 3.02 16.62 -19.51
N ALA A 284 3.42 17.87 -19.26
CA ALA A 284 4.19 18.67 -20.20
C ALA A 284 5.65 18.18 -20.37
N GLU A 285 6.18 17.44 -19.39
CA GLU A 285 7.56 16.95 -19.36
C GLU A 285 7.66 15.44 -19.60
N ARG A 286 6.55 14.78 -19.98
CA ARG A 286 6.56 13.36 -20.37
C ARG A 286 7.38 13.13 -21.63
N ARG A 287 7.84 11.88 -21.79
CA ARG A 287 8.63 11.40 -22.93
C ARG A 287 10.05 12.01 -23.03
N LEU A 288 10.51 12.68 -21.97
CA LEU A 288 11.90 13.16 -21.82
C LEU A 288 12.80 12.20 -21.02
N GLY A 289 12.34 10.98 -20.73
CA GLY A 289 13.12 10.01 -19.95
C GLY A 289 13.15 10.25 -18.43
N ILE A 290 12.45 11.26 -17.91
CA ILE A 290 12.49 11.65 -16.47
C ILE A 290 12.14 10.49 -15.54
N ALA A 291 11.07 9.73 -15.82
CA ALA A 291 10.66 8.61 -14.97
C ALA A 291 11.73 7.50 -14.91
N LEU A 292 12.43 7.26 -16.02
CA LEU A 292 13.54 6.31 -16.06
C LEU A 292 14.72 6.84 -15.24
N ALA A 293 15.10 8.11 -15.44
CA ALA A 293 16.19 8.75 -14.72
C ALA A 293 15.97 8.76 -13.20
N LEU A 294 14.74 9.09 -12.76
CA LEU A 294 14.33 9.02 -11.36
C LEU A 294 14.53 7.62 -10.75
N LYS A 295 14.08 6.58 -11.46
CA LYS A 295 14.22 5.19 -10.98
C LYS A 295 15.66 4.68 -11.00
N LEU A 296 16.45 5.10 -11.98
CA LEU A 296 17.88 4.83 -12.03
C LEU A 296 18.61 5.44 -10.83
N GLU A 297 18.31 6.70 -10.51
CA GLU A 297 18.88 7.39 -9.33
C GLU A 297 18.54 6.63 -8.04
N VAL A 298 17.28 6.19 -7.88
CA VAL A 298 16.87 5.35 -6.74
C VAL A 298 17.69 4.07 -6.67
N LEU A 299 17.86 3.36 -7.77
CA LEU A 299 18.65 2.12 -7.79
C LEU A 299 20.11 2.35 -7.39
N GLN A 300 20.71 3.44 -7.87
CA GLN A 300 22.08 3.82 -7.49
C GLN A 300 22.18 4.13 -5.99
N VAL A 301 21.27 4.94 -5.46
CA VAL A 301 21.20 5.28 -4.03
C VAL A 301 21.02 4.04 -3.16
N LEU A 302 20.09 3.14 -3.53
CA LEU A 302 19.83 1.91 -2.78
C LEU A 302 21.02 0.95 -2.84
N LYS A 303 21.69 0.84 -3.99
CA LYS A 303 22.90 0.01 -4.14
C LYS A 303 24.04 0.49 -3.25
N GLN A 304 24.26 1.80 -3.19
CA GLN A 304 25.27 2.41 -2.29
C GLN A 304 24.96 2.16 -0.81
N ARG A 305 23.68 2.04 -0.46
CA ARG A 305 23.22 1.74 0.91
C ARG A 305 23.19 0.23 1.23
N GLY A 306 23.58 -0.63 0.30
CA GLY A 306 23.57 -2.09 0.49
C GLY A 306 22.17 -2.71 0.54
N ILE A 307 21.14 -1.99 0.08
CA ILE A 307 19.79 -2.53 -0.07
C ILE A 307 19.80 -3.55 -1.22
N LYS A 308 19.16 -4.70 -1.00
CA LYS A 308 19.27 -5.85 -1.92
C LYS A 308 18.12 -5.96 -2.90
N LEU A 309 16.93 -5.52 -2.51
CA LEU A 309 15.71 -5.73 -3.28
C LEU A 309 14.92 -4.44 -3.36
N LEU A 310 14.47 -4.07 -4.56
CA LEU A 310 13.54 -2.97 -4.77
C LEU A 310 12.27 -3.52 -5.46
N GLY A 311 11.14 -3.42 -4.77
CA GLY A 311 9.83 -3.75 -5.30
C GLY A 311 9.07 -2.53 -5.83
N THR A 312 8.08 -2.78 -6.66
CA THR A 312 7.04 -1.81 -7.02
C THR A 312 5.79 -2.57 -7.47
N THR A 313 4.67 -1.86 -7.64
CA THR A 313 3.44 -2.43 -8.17
C THR A 313 2.90 -1.53 -9.27
N ASN A 314 2.34 -2.13 -10.31
CA ASN A 314 1.70 -1.40 -11.39
C ASN A 314 0.31 -1.94 -11.66
N ASP A 315 -0.60 -1.02 -11.98
CA ASP A 315 -1.88 -1.34 -12.58
C ASP A 315 -1.67 -2.08 -13.92
N GLU A 316 -2.51 -3.08 -14.20
CA GLU A 316 -2.47 -3.88 -15.42
C GLU A 316 -2.52 -3.04 -16.73
N LYS A 317 -3.09 -1.83 -16.68
CA LYS A 317 -3.23 -0.92 -17.82
C LYS A 317 -2.04 0.05 -17.96
N ASN A 318 -1.15 0.13 -16.97
CA ASN A 318 0.00 1.04 -16.99
C ASN A 318 1.19 0.49 -17.79
N GLY A 319 0.97 0.23 -19.08
CA GLY A 319 1.98 -0.28 -20.01
C GLY A 319 3.26 0.57 -20.12
N PRO A 320 3.22 1.92 -20.08
CA PRO A 320 4.43 2.74 -20.07
C PRO A 320 5.34 2.47 -18.85
N MET A 321 4.78 2.41 -17.64
CA MET A 321 5.59 2.18 -16.44
C MET A 321 6.13 0.76 -16.36
N ARG A 322 5.37 -0.24 -16.82
CA ARG A 322 5.85 -1.63 -16.92
C ARG A 322 7.05 -1.76 -17.86
N ARG A 323 7.03 -1.11 -19.02
CA ARG A 323 8.19 -1.09 -19.94
C ARG A 323 9.43 -0.43 -19.33
N ILE A 324 9.25 0.61 -18.52
CA ILE A 324 10.38 1.20 -17.76
C ILE A 324 10.94 0.18 -16.78
N ASN A 325 10.07 -0.50 -16.03
CA ASN A 325 10.48 -1.52 -15.06
C ASN A 325 11.18 -2.71 -15.74
N GLU A 326 10.63 -3.24 -16.82
CA GLU A 326 11.27 -4.29 -17.63
C GLU A 326 12.64 -3.84 -18.13
N ASN A 327 12.75 -2.60 -18.62
CA ASN A 327 14.04 -2.03 -19.02
C ASN A 327 15.00 -1.90 -17.82
N LEU A 328 14.52 -1.72 -16.60
CA LEU A 328 15.38 -1.69 -15.41
C LEU A 328 15.70 -3.09 -14.86
N GLY A 329 15.25 -4.16 -15.51
CA GLY A 329 15.49 -5.54 -15.09
C GLY A 329 14.55 -6.00 -13.97
N TYR A 330 13.42 -5.32 -13.76
CA TYR A 330 12.39 -5.83 -12.86
C TYR A 330 11.77 -7.10 -13.44
N VAL A 331 11.61 -8.10 -12.58
CA VAL A 331 10.90 -9.33 -12.86
C VAL A 331 9.49 -9.20 -12.26
N PRO A 332 8.42 -9.32 -13.06
CA PRO A 332 7.05 -9.29 -12.56
C PRO A 332 6.71 -10.59 -11.82
N ASP A 333 6.01 -10.46 -10.70
CA ASP A 333 5.33 -11.56 -10.02
C ASP A 333 4.00 -11.91 -10.72
N PRO A 334 3.43 -13.10 -10.45
CA PRO A 334 2.05 -13.39 -10.80
C PRO A 334 1.11 -12.30 -10.26
N PRO A 335 0.06 -11.91 -11.02
CA PRO A 335 -0.79 -10.79 -10.66
C PRO A 335 -1.53 -11.02 -9.34
N THR A 336 -1.84 -9.92 -8.66
CA THR A 336 -2.85 -9.87 -7.61
C THR A 336 -4.15 -9.38 -8.23
N THR A 337 -5.16 -10.24 -8.24
CA THR A 337 -6.49 -9.92 -8.74
C THR A 337 -7.34 -9.35 -7.59
N MET A 338 -7.96 -8.21 -7.84
CA MET A 338 -8.92 -7.57 -6.93
C MET A 338 -10.32 -8.08 -7.26
N TYR A 339 -11.04 -8.53 -6.23
CA TYR A 339 -12.41 -9.00 -6.33
C TYR A 339 -13.33 -8.12 -5.49
N ALA A 340 -14.53 -7.85 -5.99
CA ALA A 340 -15.54 -7.06 -5.29
C ALA A 340 -16.82 -7.86 -5.09
N LYS A 341 -17.53 -7.55 -4.00
CA LYS A 341 -18.88 -8.02 -3.71
C LYS A 341 -19.72 -6.83 -3.24
N GLY A 342 -20.86 -6.60 -3.89
CA GLY A 342 -21.82 -5.59 -3.46
C GLY A 342 -22.44 -5.96 -2.11
N LEU A 343 -22.58 -4.97 -1.23
CA LEU A 343 -23.30 -5.10 0.03
C LEU A 343 -24.62 -4.34 -0.15
N ALA A 344 -25.64 -5.06 -0.60
CA ALA A 344 -27.01 -4.55 -0.59
C ALA A 344 -27.54 -4.43 0.84
#